data_AF-A0A972N4P7-F1
#
_entry.id   AF-A0A972N4P7-F1
#
_cell.length_a   1.000
_cell.length_b   1.000
_cell.length_c   1.000
_cell.angle_alpha   90.00
_cell.angle_beta   90.00
_cell.angle_gamma   90.00
#
_symmetry.space_group_name_H-M   'P 1'
#
loop_
_entity.id
_entity.type
_entity.pdbx_description
1 polymer ?
#
loop_
_entity_poly.entity_id
_entity_poly.type
_entity_poly.pdbx_seq_one_letter_code
_entity_poly.pdbx_strand_id
1 'polypeptide(L)'
;MKLKADSSACVRYSSKLSECKECENICPYDAIKCVDGGISLFLQNCTSCGVCVGICPTEALELGNFSVRDFLFDFLKSDENRI
;
A
#
# COMPACT_ATOMS: atom_id res chain seq x y z
N MET A 1 -11.42 1.69 -8.08
CA MET A 1 -10.17 1.17 -7.50
C MET A 1 -10.27 1.34 -5.99
N LYS A 2 -9.87 0.37 -5.16
CA LYS A 2 -9.99 0.48 -3.69
C LYS A 2 -8.61 0.27 -3.06
N LEU A 3 -8.31 1.08 -2.04
CA LEU A 3 -7.13 0.90 -1.20
C LEU A 3 -7.32 -0.33 -0.31
N LYS A 4 -6.29 -1.16 -0.20
CA LYS A 4 -6.21 -2.30 0.72
C LYS A 4 -4.95 -2.17 1.57
N ALA A 5 -5.01 -2.72 2.77
CA ALA A 5 -3.86 -2.84 3.66
C ALA A 5 -3.63 -4.31 3.99
N ASP A 6 -2.38 -4.75 3.87
CA ASP A 6 -1.92 -6.02 4.44
C ASP A 6 -1.38 -5.76 5.85
N SER A 7 -2.17 -6.14 6.85
CA SER A 7 -1.78 -6.00 8.25
C SER A 7 -0.48 -6.73 8.57
N SER A 8 -0.21 -7.89 7.96
CA SER A 8 0.99 -8.68 8.26
C SER A 8 2.29 -8.00 7.79
N ALA A 9 2.20 -7.22 6.72
CA ALA A 9 3.31 -6.42 6.19
C ALA A 9 3.49 -5.07 6.93
N CYS A 10 2.49 -4.63 7.70
CA CYS A 10 2.58 -3.36 8.42
C CYS A 10 3.53 -3.47 9.62
N VAL A 11 4.55 -2.61 9.68
CA VAL A 11 5.53 -2.61 10.79
C VAL A 11 4.90 -2.33 12.16
N ARG A 12 3.75 -1.63 12.21
CA ARG A 12 3.00 -1.39 13.47
C ARG A 12 2.33 -2.66 14.00
N TYR A 13 1.96 -3.57 13.10
CA TYR A 13 1.35 -4.85 13.46
C TYR A 13 2.42 -5.87 13.84
N SER A 14 3.52 -5.93 13.08
CA SER A 14 4.62 -6.86 13.35
C SER A 14 5.51 -6.42 14.52
N SER A 15 5.58 -5.13 14.83
CA SER A 15 6.31 -4.58 15.99
C SER A 15 5.49 -3.54 16.73
N LYS A 16 5.06 -3.88 17.95
CA LYS A 16 4.28 -3.00 18.84
C LYS A 16 5.03 -1.72 19.24
N LEU A 17 6.35 -1.72 19.15
CA LEU A 17 7.19 -0.55 19.49
C LEU A 17 7.40 0.38 18.30
N SER A 18 6.86 0.06 17.12
CA SER A 18 7.01 0.91 15.94
C SER A 18 6.24 2.22 16.09
N GLU A 19 6.92 3.33 15.79
CA GLU A 19 6.33 4.67 15.74
C GLU A 19 5.98 5.12 14.31
N CYS A 20 6.06 4.22 13.32
CA CYS A 20 5.78 4.56 11.92
C CYS A 20 4.39 5.18 11.74
N LYS A 21 4.34 6.33 11.06
CA LYS A 21 3.11 7.09 10.74
C LYS A 21 3.10 7.65 9.32
N GLU A 22 4.01 7.20 8.45
CA GLU A 22 4.21 7.79 7.11
C GLU A 22 2.93 7.86 6.28
N CYS A 23 2.14 6.79 6.25
CA CYS A 23 0.89 6.72 5.50
C CYS A 23 -0.21 7.66 6.04
N GLU A 24 -0.25 7.90 7.36
CA GLU A 24 -1.15 8.87 7.97
C GLU A 24 -0.68 10.31 7.66
N ASN A 25 0.60 10.59 7.85
CA ASN A 25 1.19 11.92 7.66
C ASN A 25 1.07 12.42 6.22
N ILE A 26 1.23 11.54 5.23
CA ILE A 26 1.17 11.92 3.82
C ILE A 26 -0.26 12.05 3.30
N CYS A 27 -1.27 11.51 3.98
CA CYS A 27 -2.63 11.44 3.45
C CYS A 27 -3.34 12.78 3.63
N PRO A 28 -3.62 13.55 2.56
CA PRO A 28 -4.24 14.87 2.69
C PRO A 28 -5.76 14.80 2.91
N TYR A 29 -6.34 13.59 2.90
CA TYR A 29 -7.78 13.34 3.00
C TYR A 29 -8.17 12.61 4.29
N ASP A 30 -7.25 12.42 5.23
CA ASP A 30 -7.50 11.68 6.47
C ASP A 30 -8.10 10.27 6.22
N ALA A 31 -7.72 9.63 5.11
CA ALA A 31 -8.24 8.30 4.75
C ALA A 31 -7.56 7.17 5.56
N ILE A 32 -6.50 7.47 6.30
CA ILE A 32 -5.70 6.52 7.08
C ILE A 32 -5.43 7.13 8.46
N LYS A 33 -5.61 6.35 9.52
CA LYS A 33 -5.17 6.69 10.88
C LYS A 33 -4.37 5.54 11.49
N CYS A 34 -3.24 5.85 12.11
CA CYS A 34 -2.50 4.86 12.89
C CYS A 34 -3.22 4.62 14.22
N VAL A 35 -3.48 3.35 14.53
CA VAL A 35 -4.08 2.92 15.80
C VAL A 35 -3.11 1.97 16.51
N ASP A 36 -3.48 1.52 17.71
CA ASP A 36 -2.66 0.56 18.43
C ASP A 36 -2.55 -0.76 17.64
N GLY A 37 -1.33 -1.21 17.40
CA GLY A 37 -1.04 -2.43 16.62
C GLY A 37 -1.35 -2.37 15.12
N GLY A 38 -1.59 -1.21 14.50
CA GLY A 38 -1.86 -1.16 13.05
C GLY A 38 -2.35 0.17 12.51
N ILE A 39 -3.19 0.09 11.47
CA ILE A 39 -3.82 1.23 10.80
C ILE A 39 -5.32 0.97 10.57
N SER A 40 -6.12 2.03 10.60
CA SER A 40 -7.54 2.04 10.24
C SER A 40 -7.75 2.81 8.94
N LEU A 41 -8.60 2.28 8.05
CA LEU A 41 -8.90 2.87 6.75
C LEU A 41 -10.30 3.48 6.72
N PHE A 42 -10.39 4.76 6.34
CA PHE A 42 -11.62 5.51 6.11
C PHE A 42 -11.83 5.64 4.59
N LEU A 43 -12.25 4.54 3.96
CA LEU A 43 -12.31 4.42 2.50
C LEU A 43 -13.23 5.45 1.83
N GLN A 44 -14.22 5.98 2.54
CA GLN A 44 -15.08 7.05 2.05
C GLN A 44 -14.35 8.36 1.76
N ASN A 45 -13.20 8.60 2.43
CA ASN A 45 -12.37 9.79 2.20
C ASN A 45 -11.27 9.53 1.16
N CYS A 46 -11.04 8.27 0.78
CA CYS A 46 -9.92 7.91 -0.09
C CYS A 46 -10.24 8.27 -1.55
N THR A 47 -9.44 9.16 -2.14
CA THR A 47 -9.54 9.56 -3.56
C THR A 47 -8.76 8.65 -4.50
N SER A 48 -8.12 7.59 -3.98
CA SER A 48 -7.25 6.69 -4.76
C SER A 48 -6.03 7.38 -5.41
N CYS A 49 -5.47 8.42 -4.77
CA CYS A 49 -4.29 9.13 -5.28
C CYS A 49 -2.97 8.34 -5.21
N GLY A 50 -2.88 7.29 -4.40
CA GLY A 50 -1.73 6.38 -4.35
C GLY A 50 -0.51 6.84 -3.55
N VAL A 51 -0.48 8.07 -3.01
CA VAL A 51 0.69 8.58 -2.27
C VAL A 51 1.08 7.73 -1.05
N CYS A 52 0.10 7.16 -0.35
CA CYS A 52 0.33 6.27 0.79
C CYS A 52 0.96 4.93 0.40
N VAL A 53 0.68 4.43 -0.81
CA VAL A 53 1.30 3.22 -1.36
C VAL A 53 2.79 3.48 -1.61
N GLY A 54 3.12 4.60 -2.25
CA GLY A 54 4.50 4.94 -2.58
C GLY A 54 5.40 5.25 -1.38
N ILE A 55 4.85 5.79 -0.29
CA ILE A 55 5.63 6.12 0.92
C ILE A 55 5.80 4.93 1.87
N CYS A 56 5.02 3.85 1.72
CA CYS A 56 5.00 2.76 2.69
C CYS A 56 6.30 1.93 2.58
N PRO A 57 7.18 1.94 3.60
CA PRO A 57 8.49 1.30 3.48
C PRO A 57 8.44 -0.23 3.44
N THR A 58 7.31 -0.81 3.84
CA THR A 58 7.09 -2.26 3.85
C THR A 58 6.06 -2.71 2.81
N GLU A 59 5.63 -1.80 1.93
CA GLU A 59 4.65 -2.08 0.87
C GLU A 59 3.33 -2.68 1.40
N ALA A 60 2.96 -2.34 2.64
CA ALA A 60 1.77 -2.86 3.30
C ALA A 60 0.45 -2.31 2.72
N LEU A 61 0.50 -1.39 1.75
CA LEU A 61 -0.66 -0.74 1.15
C LEU A 61 -0.66 -0.99 -0.36
N GLU A 62 -1.82 -1.38 -0.89
CA GLU A 62 -2.02 -1.62 -2.33
C GLU A 62 -3.23 -0.85 -2.84
N LEU A 63 -3.11 -0.26 -4.04
CA LEU A 63 -4.23 0.38 -4.73
C LEU A 63 -4.72 -0.49 -5.88
N GLY A 64 -5.93 -1.04 -5.75
CA GLY A 64 -6.54 -1.88 -6.78
C GLY A 64 -6.13 -3.34 -6.71
N ASN A 65 -5.93 -3.93 -7.89
CA ASN A 65 -5.50 -5.32 -8.07
C ASN A 65 -4.29 -5.28 -9.02
N PHE A 66 -3.21 -4.65 -8.59
CA PHE A 66 -1.99 -4.56 -9.38
C PHE A 66 -1.02 -5.63 -8.90
N SER A 67 -0.89 -6.70 -9.68
CA SER A 67 0.08 -7.75 -9.42
C SER A 67 1.40 -7.40 -10.11
N VAL A 68 2.43 -7.09 -9.32
CA VAL A 68 3.81 -6.92 -9.83
C VAL A 68 4.25 -8.18 -10.57
N ARG A 69 3.85 -9.35 -10.08
CA ARG A 69 4.13 -10.64 -10.70
C ARG A 69 3.52 -10.74 -12.09
N ASP A 70 2.26 -10.34 -12.25
CA ASP A 70 1.56 -10.43 -13.53
C ASP A 70 2.18 -9.45 -14.53
N PHE A 71 2.44 -8.21 -14.08
CA PHE A 71 3.16 -7.23 -14.89
C PHE A 71 4.55 -7.73 -15.32
N LEU A 72 5.32 -8.33 -14.40
CA LEU A 72 6.63 -8.89 -14.69
C LEU A 72 6.52 -10.02 -15.72
N PHE A 73 5.57 -10.94 -15.58
CA PHE A 73 5.40 -12.02 -16.54
C PHE A 73 4.98 -11.52 -17.91
N ASP A 74 4.11 -10.52 -17.98
CA ASP A 74 3.71 -9.90 -19.25
C ASP A 74 4.89 -9.19 -19.91
N PHE A 75 5.70 -8.50 -19.11
CA PHE A 75 6.94 -7.87 -19.58
C PHE A 75 7.93 -8.89 -20.15
N LEU A 76 8.22 -9.98 -19.41
CA LEU A 76 9.13 -11.04 -19.86
C LEU A 76 8.65 -11.71 -21.15
N LYS A 77 7.35 -12.00 -21.27
CA LYS A 77 6.75 -12.53 -22.51
C LYS A 77 6.84 -11.56 -23.69
N SER A 78 6.83 -10.26 -23.41
CA SER A 78 6.92 -9.23 -24.46
C SER A 78 8.34 -9.15 -25.06
N ASP A 79 9.37 -9.46 -24.26
CA ASP A 79 10.75 -9.46 -24.73
C ASP A 79 11.12 -10.73 -25.50
N GLU A 80 10.50 -11.87 -25.22
CA GLU A 80 10.64 -13.09 -26.04
C GLU A 80 10.05 -12.93 -27.46
N ASN A 81 9.03 -12.09 -27.63
CA ASN A 81 8.40 -11.81 -28.94
C ASN A 81 9.11 -10.73 -29.77
N ARG A 82 10.29 -10.26 -29.33
CA ARG A 82 11.10 -9.25 -30.02
C ARG A 82 12.30 -9.82 -30.78
N ILE A 83 12.43 -11.14 -30.87
CA ILE A 83 13.47 -11.85 -31.65
C ILE A 83 12.84 -12.50 -32.88
#